data_AF-A0A9D8NBG7-F1
#
_entry.id   AF-A0A9D8NBG7-F1
#
_cell.length_a   1.000
_cell.length_b   1.000
_cell.length_c   1.000
_cell.angle_alpha   90.00
_cell.angle_beta   90.00
_cell.angle_gamma   90.00
#
_symmetry.space_group_name_H-M   'P 1'
#
loop_
_entity.id
_entity.type
_entity.pdbx_description
1 polymer ?
#
loop_
_entity_poly.entity_id
_entity_poly.type
_entity_poly.pdbx_seq_one_letter_code
_entity_poly.pdbx_strand_id
1 'polypeptide(L)'
;MKKQTKAKKLQSAQPTTVRVVHNGWQRFWGIVALTGLFLCGLFVGMAINSPKNPYLERNRQNVVDQVPAQEDVCVEVERLLLRRLPMANDDVDDRIGRAKIYVSLAERGCIENSDKYAELARQELEVARAIEDDNFDHAETIDVVETYKRLNMQAAAEEIFEKAKKLTDPAIDFIIQVEKIINE
;
A
#
# COMPACT_ATOMS: atom_id res chain seq x y z
N MET A 1 54.23 -9.65 51.47
CA MET A 1 53.42 -9.55 52.70
C MET A 1 51.97 -9.92 52.39
N LYS A 2 51.40 -10.87 53.17
CA LYS A 2 49.97 -11.15 53.51
C LYS A 2 48.92 -11.11 52.36
N LYS A 3 48.41 -12.25 51.87
CA LYS A 3 47.40 -13.20 52.42
C LYS A 3 45.96 -12.62 52.55
N GLN A 4 45.02 -13.14 51.75
CA GLN A 4 43.84 -13.96 52.16
C GLN A 4 42.58 -13.73 51.30
N THR A 5 42.18 -14.82 50.66
CA THR A 5 40.87 -15.20 50.12
C THR A 5 39.80 -15.29 51.22
N LYS A 6 38.54 -14.94 50.92
CA LYS A 6 37.35 -15.52 51.59
C LYS A 6 36.19 -15.72 50.61
N ALA A 7 35.83 -16.99 50.43
CA ALA A 7 34.57 -17.47 49.86
C ALA A 7 33.50 -17.59 50.96
N LYS A 8 32.23 -17.40 50.61
CA LYS A 8 31.02 -17.81 51.36
C LYS A 8 29.81 -17.57 50.43
N LYS A 9 28.75 -18.37 50.34
CA LYS A 9 28.40 -19.78 50.65
C LYS A 9 26.98 -19.91 50.06
N LEU A 10 26.69 -21.03 49.40
CA LEU A 10 25.38 -21.42 48.85
C LEU A 10 24.39 -21.81 49.97
N GLN A 11 23.09 -21.53 49.81
CA GLN A 11 21.91 -22.23 50.41
C GLN A 11 20.63 -21.48 49.94
N SER A 12 19.74 -21.98 49.06
CA SER A 12 18.84 -23.17 49.10
C SER A 12 17.51 -22.96 49.86
N ALA A 13 16.38 -23.28 49.19
CA ALA A 13 15.01 -23.56 49.69
C ALA A 13 14.15 -22.35 50.16
N GLN A 14 12.84 -22.17 49.90
CA GLN A 14 11.70 -23.07 49.62
C GLN A 14 10.49 -22.25 49.07
N PRO A 15 9.40 -22.87 48.56
CA PRO A 15 8.30 -22.22 47.84
C PRO A 15 7.18 -21.70 48.77
N THR A 16 6.70 -20.48 48.52
CA THR A 16 5.56 -19.88 49.21
C THR A 16 4.24 -20.27 48.55
N THR A 17 3.55 -21.25 49.14
CA THR A 17 2.12 -21.48 48.91
C THR A 17 1.30 -20.39 49.60
N VAL A 18 0.71 -19.47 48.85
CA VAL A 18 -0.26 -18.50 49.35
C VAL A 18 -1.63 -19.16 49.40
N ARG A 19 -2.16 -19.39 50.61
CA ARG A 19 -3.56 -19.73 50.82
C ARG A 19 -4.40 -18.46 50.68
N VAL A 20 -5.27 -18.43 49.67
CA VAL A 20 -6.28 -17.37 49.50
C VAL A 20 -7.43 -17.61 50.47
N VAL A 21 -7.56 -16.73 51.46
CA VAL A 21 -8.73 -16.64 52.33
C VAL A 21 -9.80 -15.84 51.58
N HIS A 22 -10.88 -16.49 51.16
CA HIS A 22 -12.01 -15.83 50.51
C HIS A 22 -12.89 -15.12 51.55
N ASN A 23 -12.89 -13.79 51.56
CA ASN A 23 -13.86 -12.97 52.30
C ASN A 23 -15.10 -12.69 51.43
N GLY A 24 -16.29 -12.94 51.97
CA GLY A 24 -17.59 -12.98 51.27
C GLY A 24 -18.15 -11.66 50.72
N TRP A 25 -17.33 -10.63 50.52
CA TRP A 25 -17.78 -9.28 50.12
C TRP A 25 -17.47 -8.90 48.66
N GLN A 26 -16.72 -9.75 47.92
CA GLN A 26 -16.43 -9.52 46.50
C GLN A 26 -17.55 -9.95 45.53
N ARG A 27 -18.59 -10.65 46.01
CA ARG A 27 -19.71 -11.10 45.17
C ARG A 27 -20.63 -9.96 44.70
N PHE A 28 -20.65 -8.83 45.42
CA PHE A 28 -21.51 -7.70 45.08
C PHE A 28 -21.02 -6.93 43.85
N TRP A 29 -19.71 -6.76 43.69
CA TRP A 29 -19.15 -6.01 42.56
C TRP A 29 -19.29 -6.75 41.22
N GLY A 30 -19.24 -8.09 41.23
CA GLY A 30 -19.43 -8.90 40.03
C GLY A 30 -20.83 -8.79 39.43
N ILE A 31 -21.87 -8.66 40.26
CA ILE A 31 -23.26 -8.58 39.78
C ILE A 31 -23.55 -7.21 39.16
N VAL A 32 -23.00 -6.13 39.71
CA VAL A 32 -23.17 -4.75 39.19
C VAL A 32 -22.49 -4.58 37.83
N ALA A 33 -21.34 -5.23 37.59
CA ALA A 33 -20.68 -5.19 36.28
C ALA A 33 -21.48 -5.93 35.20
N LEU A 34 -22.17 -7.02 35.57
CA LEU A 34 -22.91 -7.87 34.64
C LEU A 34 -24.22 -7.23 34.17
N THR A 35 -24.89 -6.47 35.04
CA THR A 35 -26.10 -5.72 34.67
C THR A 35 -25.78 -4.51 33.78
N GLY A 36 -24.65 -3.83 34.00
CA GLY A 36 -24.21 -2.72 33.15
C GLY A 36 -23.91 -3.14 31.69
N LEU A 37 -23.25 -4.28 31.50
CA LEU A 37 -22.93 -4.82 30.17
C LEU A 37 -24.20 -5.25 29.41
N PHE A 38 -25.21 -5.78 30.11
CA PHE A 38 -26.47 -6.21 29.51
C PHE A 38 -27.33 -5.01 29.04
N LEU A 39 -27.37 -3.92 29.81
CA LEU A 39 -28.07 -2.68 29.42
C LEU A 39 -27.41 -1.98 28.22
N CYS A 40 -26.08 -1.92 28.17
CA CYS A 40 -25.37 -1.37 27.01
C CYS A 40 -25.56 -2.22 25.74
N GLY A 41 -25.58 -3.55 25.85
CA GLY A 41 -25.86 -4.43 24.72
C GLY A 41 -27.29 -4.26 24.16
N LEU A 42 -28.28 -4.05 25.04
CA LEU A 42 -29.69 -3.92 24.63
C LEU A 42 -29.97 -2.60 23.89
N PHE A 43 -29.31 -1.50 24.26
CA PHE A 43 -29.43 -0.22 23.55
C PHE A 43 -28.79 -0.24 22.16
N VAL A 44 -27.65 -0.92 21.98
CA VAL A 44 -27.04 -1.13 20.65
C VAL A 44 -27.92 -2.04 19.79
N GLY A 45 -28.54 -3.06 20.37
CA GLY A 45 -29.46 -3.97 19.66
C GLY A 45 -30.75 -3.30 19.18
N MET A 46 -31.31 -2.34 19.94
CA MET A 46 -32.53 -1.64 19.52
C MET A 46 -32.30 -0.56 18.46
N ALA A 47 -31.12 0.07 18.40
CA ALA A 47 -30.80 1.05 17.36
C ALA A 47 -30.70 0.41 15.95
N ILE A 48 -30.32 -0.87 15.87
CA ILE A 48 -30.23 -1.61 14.59
C ILE A 48 -31.61 -2.12 14.14
N ASN A 49 -32.55 -2.30 15.07
CA ASN A 49 -33.90 -2.78 14.78
C ASN A 49 -34.92 -1.63 14.61
N SER A 50 -34.61 -0.70 13.70
CA SER A 50 -35.60 0.31 13.29
C SER A 50 -36.70 -0.36 12.45
N PRO A 51 -38.00 -0.02 12.65
CA PRO A 51 -39.09 -0.56 11.86
C PRO A 51 -38.91 -0.17 10.39
N LYS A 52 -38.82 -1.19 9.53
CA LYS A 52 -38.65 -1.03 8.09
C LYS A 52 -39.82 -0.26 7.50
N ASN A 53 -39.51 0.79 6.75
CA ASN A 53 -40.47 1.48 5.90
C ASN A 53 -40.98 0.50 4.82
N PRO A 54 -42.31 0.22 4.73
CA PRO A 54 -42.86 -0.77 3.80
C PRO A 54 -42.71 -0.40 2.32
N TYR A 55 -42.19 0.78 1.99
CA TYR A 55 -41.81 1.12 0.61
C TYR A 55 -40.46 0.54 0.17
N LEU A 56 -39.60 0.07 1.09
CA LEU A 56 -38.33 -0.58 0.76
C LEU A 56 -38.43 -2.12 0.67
N GLU A 57 -39.55 -2.72 1.10
CA GLU A 57 -39.66 -4.18 1.21
C GLU A 57 -40.41 -4.84 0.04
N ARG A 58 -40.96 -4.08 -0.92
CA ARG A 58 -41.45 -4.65 -2.19
C ARG A 58 -40.33 -4.94 -3.19
N ASN A 59 -39.18 -4.28 -3.07
CA ASN A 59 -38.01 -4.54 -3.91
C ASN A 59 -37.05 -5.59 -3.33
N ARG A 60 -37.34 -6.21 -2.18
CA ARG A 60 -36.40 -7.16 -1.55
C ARG A 60 -36.64 -8.62 -1.92
N GLN A 61 -37.80 -8.95 -2.49
CA GLN A 61 -38.13 -10.31 -2.92
C GLN A 61 -37.85 -10.58 -4.41
N ASN A 62 -37.34 -9.58 -5.14
CA ASN A 62 -36.85 -9.72 -6.53
C ASN A 62 -35.34 -9.41 -6.65
N VAL A 63 -34.56 -9.66 -5.58
CA VAL A 63 -33.09 -9.60 -5.63
C VAL A 63 -32.53 -10.96 -5.22
N VAL A 64 -33.02 -11.99 -5.91
CA VAL A 64 -32.28 -13.24 -6.15
C VAL A 64 -31.84 -13.27 -7.62
N ASP A 65 -31.83 -12.12 -8.28
CA ASP A 65 -31.29 -11.96 -9.62
C ASP A 65 -30.38 -10.73 -9.65
N GLN A 66 -29.12 -10.99 -10.01
CA GLN A 66 -28.10 -10.05 -10.45
C GLN A 66 -27.59 -9.05 -9.39
N VAL A 67 -26.68 -9.52 -8.52
CA VAL A 67 -25.39 -8.81 -8.49
C VAL A 67 -24.87 -8.98 -9.91
N PRO A 68 -24.78 -7.93 -10.75
CA PRO A 68 -24.11 -8.09 -12.04
C PRO A 68 -22.77 -8.72 -11.70
N ALA A 69 -22.45 -9.86 -12.33
CA ALA A 69 -21.18 -10.57 -12.16
C ALA A 69 -20.12 -9.51 -11.89
N GLN A 70 -19.47 -9.55 -10.71
CA GLN A 70 -18.43 -8.58 -10.34
C GLN A 70 -17.66 -8.30 -11.62
N GLU A 71 -17.87 -7.12 -12.23
CA GLU A 71 -17.04 -6.72 -13.35
C GLU A 71 -15.65 -6.88 -12.80
N ASP A 72 -14.88 -7.78 -13.41
CA ASP A 72 -13.58 -8.17 -12.90
C ASP A 72 -12.84 -6.89 -12.57
N VAL A 73 -12.48 -6.69 -11.29
CA VAL A 73 -12.04 -5.38 -10.78
C VAL A 73 -10.88 -4.85 -11.64
N CYS A 74 -10.08 -5.77 -12.19
CA CYS A 74 -9.02 -5.47 -13.14
C CYS A 74 -9.54 -4.79 -14.42
N VAL A 75 -10.69 -5.21 -14.98
CA VAL A 75 -11.31 -4.65 -16.18
C VAL A 75 -11.75 -3.22 -15.94
N GLU A 76 -12.38 -2.91 -14.80
CA GLU A 76 -12.76 -1.52 -14.51
C GLU A 76 -11.53 -0.64 -14.22
N VAL A 77 -10.49 -1.18 -13.56
CA VAL A 77 -9.20 -0.49 -13.41
C VAL A 77 -8.60 -0.17 -14.77
N GLU A 78 -8.54 -1.14 -15.68
CA GLU A 78 -8.05 -0.94 -17.03
C GLU A 78 -8.86 0.14 -17.75
N ARG A 79 -10.18 0.05 -17.70
CA ARG A 79 -11.09 1.01 -18.35
C ARG A 79 -10.88 2.44 -17.84
N LEU A 80 -10.72 2.62 -16.52
CA LEU A 80 -10.51 3.92 -15.90
C LEU A 80 -9.15 4.51 -16.25
N LEU A 81 -8.09 3.68 -16.23
CA LEU A 81 -6.74 4.12 -16.57
C LEU A 81 -6.60 4.44 -18.06
N LEU A 82 -7.16 3.62 -18.95
CA LEU A 82 -7.18 3.86 -20.39
C LEU A 82 -7.91 5.16 -20.75
N ARG A 83 -8.99 5.51 -20.03
CA ARG A 83 -9.69 6.79 -20.21
C ARG A 83 -8.81 8.01 -19.88
N ARG A 84 -7.82 7.85 -19.00
CA ARG A 84 -6.92 8.93 -18.57
C ARG A 84 -5.74 9.12 -19.54
N LEU A 85 -5.52 8.21 -20.50
CA LEU A 85 -4.37 8.31 -21.41
C LEU A 85 -4.34 9.69 -22.10
N PRO A 86 -3.22 10.42 -22.00
CA PRO A 86 -2.97 11.59 -22.83
C PRO A 86 -3.16 11.25 -24.31
N MET A 87 -3.58 12.25 -25.11
CA MET A 87 -3.69 12.10 -26.56
C MET A 87 -2.33 11.72 -27.15
N ALA A 88 -2.34 10.89 -28.20
CA ALA A 88 -1.10 10.55 -28.90
C ALA A 88 -0.60 11.75 -29.72
N ASN A 89 0.51 12.33 -29.30
CA ASN A 89 1.21 13.45 -29.93
C ASN A 89 2.74 13.29 -29.78
N ASP A 90 3.50 14.28 -30.21
CA ASP A 90 4.96 14.37 -30.11
C ASP A 90 5.44 15.08 -28.84
N ASP A 91 4.53 15.45 -27.94
CA ASP A 91 4.86 16.06 -26.65
C ASP A 91 5.48 15.02 -25.70
N VAL A 92 6.61 15.38 -25.09
CA VAL A 92 7.45 14.48 -24.28
C VAL A 92 6.78 14.18 -22.94
N ASP A 93 6.21 15.19 -22.28
CA ASP A 93 5.45 15.03 -21.04
C ASP A 93 4.27 14.07 -21.24
N ASP A 94 3.53 14.21 -22.35
CA ASP A 94 2.43 13.31 -22.68
C ASP A 94 2.91 11.87 -22.96
N ARG A 95 4.11 11.69 -23.55
CA ARG A 95 4.74 10.38 -23.74
C ARG A 95 5.09 9.72 -22.41
N ILE A 96 5.77 10.44 -21.52
CA ILE A 96 6.11 9.98 -20.17
C ILE A 96 4.82 9.69 -19.38
N GLY A 97 3.80 10.54 -19.51
CA GLY A 97 2.49 10.37 -18.90
C GLY A 97 1.78 9.08 -19.35
N ARG A 98 1.80 8.77 -20.65
CA ARG A 98 1.30 7.49 -21.17
C ARG A 98 2.09 6.31 -20.63
N ALA A 99 3.42 6.39 -20.58
CA ALA A 99 4.26 5.33 -20.02
C ALA A 99 3.88 5.03 -18.56
N LYS A 100 3.71 6.05 -17.72
CA LYS A 100 3.28 5.91 -16.31
C LYS A 100 1.92 5.23 -16.15
N ILE A 101 0.98 5.52 -17.07
CA ILE A 101 -0.33 4.87 -17.09
C ILE A 101 -0.20 3.41 -17.52
N TYR A 102 0.58 3.11 -18.56
CA TYR A 102 0.82 1.74 -19.01
C TYR A 102 1.52 0.88 -17.95
N VAL A 103 2.52 1.40 -17.23
CA VAL A 103 3.09 0.67 -16.09
C VAL A 103 2.03 0.38 -15.02
N SER A 104 1.17 1.35 -14.72
CA SER A 104 0.09 1.16 -13.74
C SER A 104 -0.94 0.12 -14.20
N LEU A 105 -1.19 0.05 -15.51
CA LEU A 105 -2.01 -1.00 -16.14
C LEU A 105 -1.33 -2.36 -16.06
N ALA A 106 -0.01 -2.45 -16.25
CA ALA A 106 0.74 -3.69 -16.12
C ALA A 106 0.73 -4.24 -14.67
N GLU A 107 0.81 -3.35 -13.68
CA GLU A 107 0.85 -3.71 -12.26
C GLU A 107 -0.52 -4.05 -11.65
N ARG A 108 -1.59 -3.41 -12.14
CA ARG A 108 -2.91 -3.42 -11.47
C ARG A 108 -4.08 -3.79 -12.38
N GLY A 109 -3.85 -3.82 -13.69
CA GLY A 109 -4.82 -4.27 -14.68
C GLY A 109 -4.95 -5.79 -14.67
N CYS A 110 -5.58 -6.32 -15.72
CA CYS A 110 -5.77 -7.76 -15.86
C CYS A 110 -4.46 -8.42 -16.24
N ILE A 111 -4.17 -9.56 -15.63
CA ILE A 111 -2.86 -10.24 -15.75
C ILE A 111 -2.58 -10.66 -17.19
N GLU A 112 -3.63 -10.96 -17.97
CA GLU A 112 -3.57 -11.35 -19.37
C GLU A 112 -2.99 -10.24 -20.27
N ASN A 113 -3.09 -8.98 -19.83
CA ASN A 113 -2.60 -7.82 -20.57
C ASN A 113 -1.32 -7.23 -19.97
N SER A 114 -0.81 -7.77 -18.85
CA SER A 114 0.29 -7.16 -18.11
C SER A 114 1.54 -6.95 -18.98
N ASP A 115 1.98 -7.99 -19.69
CA ASP A 115 3.14 -7.93 -20.59
C ASP A 115 2.95 -6.93 -21.73
N LYS A 116 1.73 -6.85 -22.28
CA LYS A 116 1.38 -5.89 -23.34
C LYS A 116 1.55 -4.46 -22.84
N TYR A 117 1.07 -4.16 -21.64
CA TYR A 117 1.18 -2.81 -21.07
C TYR A 117 2.61 -2.47 -20.67
N ALA A 118 3.39 -3.43 -20.15
CA ALA A 118 4.80 -3.22 -19.88
C ALA A 118 5.58 -2.85 -21.15
N GLU A 119 5.30 -3.54 -22.27
CA GLU A 119 5.94 -3.25 -23.56
C GLU A 119 5.51 -1.89 -24.13
N LEU A 120 4.22 -1.52 -24.01
CA LEU A 120 3.75 -0.19 -24.40
C LEU A 120 4.40 0.92 -23.56
N ALA A 121 4.56 0.70 -22.26
CA ALA A 121 5.26 1.66 -21.40
C ALA A 121 6.71 1.86 -21.84
N ARG A 122 7.43 0.76 -22.11
CA ARG A 122 8.79 0.80 -22.64
C ARG A 122 8.85 1.57 -23.96
N GLN A 123 7.93 1.27 -24.88
CA GLN A 123 7.88 1.94 -26.18
C GLN A 123 7.70 3.46 -26.04
N GLU A 124 6.79 3.92 -25.18
CA GLU A 124 6.58 5.36 -24.96
C GLU A 124 7.82 6.04 -24.39
N LEU A 125 8.55 5.40 -23.46
CA LEU A 125 9.81 5.92 -22.93
C LEU A 125 10.91 5.99 -23.99
N GLU A 126 11.07 4.95 -24.82
CA GLU A 126 12.08 4.97 -25.90
C GLU A 126 11.79 6.07 -26.93
N VAL A 127 10.51 6.37 -27.20
CA VAL A 127 10.14 7.49 -28.07
C VAL A 127 10.43 8.83 -27.38
N ALA A 128 10.08 8.99 -26.10
CA ALA A 128 10.38 10.20 -25.34
C ALA A 128 11.90 10.50 -25.33
N ARG A 129 12.71 9.47 -25.08
CA ARG A 129 14.18 9.52 -25.14
C ARG A 129 14.70 9.98 -26.49
N ALA A 130 14.12 9.45 -27.57
CA ALA A 130 14.53 9.82 -28.92
C ALA A 130 14.15 11.26 -29.30
N ILE A 131 13.10 11.83 -28.71
CA ILE A 131 12.67 13.21 -28.96
C ILE A 131 13.57 14.21 -28.22
N GLU A 132 13.84 13.97 -26.92
CA GLU A 132 14.72 14.83 -26.11
C GLU A 132 16.21 14.54 -26.26
N ASP A 133 16.59 13.51 -27.01
CA ASP A 133 17.99 13.03 -27.09
C ASP A 133 18.60 12.78 -25.68
N ASP A 134 17.80 12.12 -24.83
CA ASP A 134 18.11 11.89 -23.41
C ASP A 134 18.39 13.15 -22.56
N ASN A 135 18.03 14.35 -23.04
CA ASN A 135 18.21 15.63 -22.34
C ASN A 135 16.93 16.08 -21.60
N PHE A 136 16.50 15.27 -20.64
CA PHE A 136 15.36 15.56 -19.79
C PHE A 136 15.67 16.60 -18.71
N ASP A 137 14.66 17.37 -18.32
CA ASP A 137 14.76 18.17 -17.10
C ASP A 137 14.79 17.28 -15.84
N HIS A 138 14.96 17.89 -14.66
CA HIS A 138 15.02 17.11 -13.42
C HIS A 138 13.73 16.35 -13.11
N ALA A 139 12.56 16.94 -13.35
CA ALA A 139 11.28 16.30 -13.04
C ALA A 139 11.00 15.14 -14.00
N GLU A 140 11.25 15.36 -15.29
CA GLU A 140 11.16 14.35 -16.34
C GLU A 140 12.15 13.21 -16.09
N THR A 141 13.40 13.51 -15.73
CA THR A 141 14.40 12.48 -15.40
C THR A 141 13.93 11.59 -14.26
N ILE A 142 13.38 12.17 -13.19
CA ILE A 142 12.83 11.40 -12.06
C ILE A 142 11.70 10.49 -12.55
N ASP A 143 10.76 11.03 -13.32
CA ASP A 143 9.62 10.27 -13.84
C ASP A 143 10.06 9.12 -14.76
N VAL A 144 11.03 9.35 -15.65
CA VAL A 144 11.58 8.33 -16.55
C VAL A 144 12.31 7.24 -15.77
N VAL A 145 13.19 7.61 -14.83
CA VAL A 145 13.95 6.67 -13.99
C VAL A 145 13.01 5.83 -13.12
N GLU A 146 12.03 6.46 -12.46
CA GLU A 146 11.04 5.75 -11.64
C GLU A 146 10.21 4.79 -12.50
N THR A 147 9.83 5.20 -13.71
CA THR A 147 9.04 4.36 -14.62
C THR A 147 9.87 3.15 -15.11
N TYR A 148 11.14 3.33 -15.49
CA TYR A 148 12.02 2.21 -15.83
C TYR A 148 12.26 1.26 -14.66
N LYS A 149 12.41 1.79 -13.44
CA LYS A 149 12.53 0.96 -12.24
C LYS A 149 11.30 0.08 -12.05
N ARG A 150 10.10 0.63 -12.16
CA ARG A 150 8.83 -0.12 -12.05
C ARG A 150 8.68 -1.20 -13.13
N LEU A 151 9.32 -1.01 -14.29
CA LEU A 151 9.43 -2.01 -15.35
C LEU A 151 10.53 -3.07 -15.11
N ASN A 152 11.21 -3.04 -13.97
CA ASN A 152 12.38 -3.86 -13.67
C ASN A 152 13.55 -3.66 -14.66
N MET A 153 13.67 -2.46 -15.24
CA MET A 153 14.70 -2.10 -16.23
C MET A 153 15.80 -1.24 -15.60
N GLN A 154 16.44 -1.74 -14.56
CA GLN A 154 17.42 -0.99 -13.77
C GLN A 154 18.59 -0.44 -14.60
N ALA A 155 19.10 -1.22 -15.56
CA ALA A 155 20.19 -0.77 -16.43
C ALA A 155 19.80 0.45 -17.29
N ALA A 156 18.54 0.53 -17.77
CA ALA A 156 18.06 1.67 -18.54
C ALA A 156 17.86 2.91 -17.64
N ALA A 157 17.38 2.69 -16.41
CA ALA A 157 17.25 3.73 -15.40
C ALA A 157 18.61 4.35 -15.04
N GLU A 158 19.63 3.52 -14.84
CA GLU A 158 21.02 3.96 -14.57
C GLU A 158 21.63 4.71 -15.77
N GLU A 159 21.40 4.24 -17.00
CA GLU A 159 21.90 4.91 -18.21
C GLU A 159 21.41 6.36 -18.33
N ILE A 160 20.10 6.57 -18.14
CA ILE A 160 19.49 7.91 -18.16
C ILE A 160 20.10 8.78 -17.06
N PHE A 161 20.20 8.25 -15.85
CA PHE A 161 20.74 9.01 -14.73
C PHE A 161 22.21 9.42 -14.93
N GLU A 162 23.04 8.54 -15.49
CA GLU A 162 24.42 8.86 -15.83
C GLU A 162 24.56 9.89 -16.96
N LYS A 163 23.59 9.95 -17.89
CA LYS A 163 23.54 11.02 -18.90
C LYS A 163 23.11 12.36 -18.28
N ALA A 164 22.07 12.35 -17.44
CA ALA A 164 21.61 13.54 -16.73
C ALA A 164 22.72 14.18 -15.86
N LYS A 165 23.54 13.36 -15.20
CA LYS A 165 24.74 13.80 -14.46
C LYS A 165 25.80 14.51 -15.30
N LYS A 166 25.87 14.23 -16.61
CA LYS A 166 26.86 14.80 -17.53
C LYS A 166 26.37 16.07 -18.21
N LEU A 167 25.06 16.16 -18.45
CA LEU A 167 24.42 17.30 -19.11
C LEU A 167 24.18 18.46 -18.14
N THR A 168 24.07 18.17 -16.85
CA THR A 168 23.74 19.13 -15.79
C THR A 168 24.86 19.12 -14.76
N ASP A 169 25.25 20.26 -14.19
CA ASP A 169 26.02 20.31 -12.94
C ASP A 169 25.00 20.05 -11.81
N PRO A 170 24.72 18.79 -11.47
CA PRO A 170 23.45 18.46 -10.82
C PRO A 170 23.57 18.86 -9.37
N ALA A 171 22.53 19.51 -8.83
CA ALA A 171 22.45 19.74 -7.40
C ALA A 171 22.59 18.39 -6.68
N ILE A 172 23.46 18.30 -5.67
CA ILE A 172 23.74 17.07 -4.92
C ILE A 172 22.44 16.39 -4.45
N ASP A 173 21.44 17.18 -4.08
CA ASP A 173 20.13 16.69 -3.63
C ASP A 173 19.36 15.92 -4.73
N PHE A 174 19.47 16.33 -5.99
CA PHE A 174 18.88 15.63 -7.13
C PHE A 174 19.56 14.27 -7.34
N ILE A 175 20.89 14.22 -7.26
CA ILE A 175 21.66 12.97 -7.38
C ILE A 175 21.21 11.97 -6.30
N ILE A 176 21.15 12.42 -5.04
CA ILE A 176 20.73 11.58 -3.92
C ILE A 176 19.30 11.07 -4.13
N GLN A 177 18.39 11.92 -4.61
CA GLN A 177 17.00 11.53 -4.86
C GLN A 177 16.89 10.42 -5.90
N VAL A 178 17.57 10.54 -7.03
CA VAL A 178 17.48 9.57 -8.13
C VAL A 178 18.20 8.26 -7.76
N GLU A 179 19.36 8.32 -7.08
CA GLU A 179 20.03 7.11 -6.57
C GLU A 179 19.18 6.34 -5.58
N LYS A 180 18.43 7.05 -4.73
CA LYS A 180 17.47 6.45 -3.82
C LYS A 180 16.36 5.73 -4.59
N ILE A 181 15.84 6.35 -5.65
CA ILE A 181 14.85 5.69 -6.53
C ILE A 181 15.45 4.43 -7.12
N ILE A 182 16.67 4.45 -7.67
CA ILE A 182 17.25 3.28 -8.33
C ILE A 182 17.52 2.11 -7.37
N ASN A 183 17.95 2.39 -6.13
CA ASN A 183 18.44 1.36 -5.20
C ASN A 183 17.43 0.83 -4.17
N GLU A 184 16.32 1.54 -3.91
CA GLU A 184 15.24 1.07 -3.01
C GLU A 184 14.27 0.10 -3.68
#